data_AF-A0A8D8RE26-F1
#
_entry.id   AF-A0A8D8RE26-F1
#
_cell.length_a   1.000
_cell.length_b   1.000
_cell.length_c   1.000
_cell.angle_alpha   90.00
_cell.angle_beta   90.00
_cell.angle_gamma   90.00
#
_symmetry.space_group_name_H-M   'P 1'
#
loop_
_entity.id
_entity.type
_entity.pdbx_description
1 polymer ?
#
loop_
_entity_poly.entity_id
_entity_poly.type
_entity_poly.pdbx_seq_one_letter_code
_entity_poly.pdbx_strand_id
1 'polypeptide(L)'
;MADGVYNDNIHVLKKVMGRMLNNKTYSDAVFTVKDQQFYVLSQLLAASSTTLDNMMSTHYEHCHDRDLTIYRVKHEDSFLLILKYIYGQSLDFHTTPVHVLCEVLSLAERYQLSEFFDDLKRFLSKLNYFELESAVVLLNTASKYNLSELYEQLTVFAYQHAEQLVKHDTFPDLDYNVLTHLVQSDWFACSEIDILTGVLTWHSGMDRERQNWKTTTTRHADIDTEHDDVSETDPSQTNEEQQDSEHIDHLNLNETDTCTTSSSRSTDNSEQLIEKKDTCPEVMRLFSENILKSLLARIRFPRMFASDLLRTLKSELGKNYIDLLDETCFSQSSEPRRKYQAQSSEATSAQHRMINNVTKTFQIKKFHSDRKKESVEEYLVGDFKWKICCKWTRGWTPDVITMYLKCTSDYNQDDWECTVECQLKWISHNTSQFKTLVLPHDNSYSALTFTRDNSCVEMGKWERIWMDNWGSFDEDWSNAFIPGSKRTFELVFKSLNMKNSTTLI
;
A
#
# COMPACT_ATOMS: atom_id res chain seq x y z
N MET A 1 40.11 16.47 -29.06
CA MET A 1 39.20 17.51 -28.54
C MET A 1 38.42 16.86 -27.43
N ALA A 2 38.52 17.37 -26.19
CA ALA A 2 37.60 16.97 -25.15
C ALA A 2 36.24 17.53 -25.56
N ASP A 3 35.23 16.68 -25.72
CA ASP A 3 33.85 17.14 -25.89
C ASP A 3 33.54 18.00 -24.67
N GLY A 4 33.55 19.32 -24.85
CA GLY A 4 33.44 20.33 -23.78
C GLY A 4 32.05 20.40 -23.14
N VAL A 5 31.36 19.27 -23.04
CA VAL A 5 29.99 19.15 -22.55
C VAL A 5 30.02 18.54 -21.15
N TYR A 6 29.67 19.35 -20.15
CA TYR A 6 29.54 18.92 -18.77
C TYR A 6 28.18 18.24 -18.55
N ASN A 7 28.19 16.93 -18.24
CA ASN A 7 26.99 16.09 -18.18
C ASN A 7 26.51 15.75 -16.74
N ASP A 8 27.12 16.31 -15.70
CA ASP A 8 26.80 15.98 -14.29
C ASP A 8 25.73 16.91 -13.66
N ASN A 9 25.05 17.73 -14.50
CA ASN A 9 24.06 18.71 -14.06
C ASN A 9 22.88 18.08 -13.28
N ILE A 10 22.41 16.90 -13.67
CA ILE A 10 21.26 16.23 -13.04
C ILE A 10 21.60 15.82 -11.60
N HIS A 11 22.80 15.26 -11.38
CA HIS A 11 23.23 14.86 -10.04
C HIS A 11 23.43 16.08 -9.13
N VAL A 12 24.01 17.17 -9.66
CA VAL A 12 24.12 18.44 -8.94
C VAL A 12 22.74 18.98 -8.57
N LEU A 13 21.79 19.01 -9.51
CA LEU A 13 20.43 19.49 -9.27
C LEU A 13 19.72 18.65 -8.20
N LYS A 14 19.79 17.32 -8.29
CA LYS A 14 19.22 16.40 -7.30
C LYS A 14 19.79 16.63 -5.90
N LYS A 15 21.09 16.89 -5.80
CA LYS A 15 21.76 17.23 -4.53
C LYS A 15 21.32 18.59 -3.99
N VAL A 16 21.09 19.57 -4.84
CA VAL A 16 20.58 20.89 -4.44
C VAL A 16 19.13 20.78 -3.95
N MET A 17 18.26 20.12 -4.71
CA MET A 17 16.87 19.88 -4.31
C MET A 17 16.79 19.12 -2.97
N GLY A 18 17.64 18.10 -2.77
CA GLY A 18 17.69 17.36 -1.52
C GLY A 18 18.09 18.20 -0.30
N ARG A 19 18.84 19.29 -0.47
CA ARG A 19 19.16 20.24 0.62
C ARG A 19 18.01 21.17 0.97
N MET A 20 17.12 21.42 0.02
CA MET A 20 15.95 22.30 0.18
C MET A 20 14.77 21.56 0.82
N LEU A 21 14.69 20.24 0.66
CA LEU A 21 13.64 19.42 1.27
C LEU A 21 13.56 19.65 2.79
N ASN A 22 12.39 20.09 3.26
CA ASN A 22 12.08 20.31 4.67
C ASN A 22 13.09 21.23 5.39
N ASN A 23 13.55 22.30 4.72
CA ASN A 23 14.60 23.19 5.22
C ASN A 23 14.09 24.61 5.51
N LYS A 24 14.01 24.97 6.80
CA LYS A 24 13.51 26.28 7.27
C LYS A 24 14.17 27.50 6.61
N THR A 25 15.44 27.40 6.21
CA THR A 25 16.20 28.53 5.66
C THR A 25 15.78 28.86 4.23
N TYR A 26 15.44 27.83 3.44
CA TYR A 26 15.13 27.99 2.02
C TYR A 26 13.63 28.07 1.74
N SER A 27 12.80 27.58 2.66
CA SER A 27 11.36 27.53 2.51
C SER A 27 10.67 28.89 2.66
N ASP A 28 9.60 29.06 1.89
CA ASP A 28 8.71 30.23 1.90
C ASP A 28 7.31 29.91 2.42
N ALA A 29 6.96 28.63 2.54
CA ALA A 29 5.72 28.12 3.12
C ALA A 29 5.97 27.00 4.14
N VAL A 30 5.03 26.81 5.07
CA VAL A 30 5.05 25.77 6.10
C VAL A 30 3.72 25.04 6.10
N PHE A 31 3.76 23.73 5.92
CA PHE A 31 2.59 22.87 6.07
C PHE A 31 2.57 22.23 7.45
N THR A 32 1.45 22.35 8.16
CA THR A 32 1.20 21.65 9.41
C THR A 32 0.30 20.45 9.13
N VAL A 33 0.78 19.26 9.44
CA VAL A 33 0.08 17.98 9.28
C VAL A 33 0.17 17.23 10.60
N LYS A 34 -0.95 16.97 11.27
CA LYS A 34 -0.98 16.33 12.61
C LYS A 34 0.02 16.95 13.61
N ASP A 35 0.03 18.27 13.68
CA ASP A 35 0.93 19.07 14.54
C ASP A 35 2.42 19.05 14.13
N GLN A 36 2.77 18.33 13.07
CA GLN A 36 4.12 18.29 12.51
C GLN A 36 4.27 19.32 11.38
N GLN A 37 5.36 20.10 11.44
CA GLN A 37 5.66 21.14 10.46
C GLN A 37 6.58 20.64 9.34
N PHE A 38 6.21 20.97 8.11
CA PHE A 38 6.92 20.67 6.88
C PHE A 38 7.24 21.96 6.13
N TYR A 39 8.53 22.26 5.99
CA TYR A 39 9.02 23.48 5.35
C TYR A 39 9.19 23.24 3.85
N VAL A 40 8.52 24.03 3.02
CA VAL A 40 8.49 23.80 1.57
C VAL A 40 8.73 25.07 0.74
N LEU A 41 9.00 24.86 -0.55
CA LEU A 41 9.06 25.89 -1.57
C LEU A 41 7.73 25.89 -2.33
N SER A 42 6.93 26.93 -2.14
CA SER A 42 5.59 27.09 -2.70
C SER A 42 5.57 26.89 -4.23
N GLN A 43 6.48 27.55 -4.93
CA GLN A 43 6.62 27.46 -6.38
C GLN A 43 6.99 26.06 -6.88
N LEU A 44 7.74 25.29 -6.08
CA LEU A 44 8.09 23.92 -6.47
C LEU A 44 6.87 23.00 -6.36
N LEU A 45 6.04 23.17 -5.32
CA LEU A 45 4.77 22.45 -5.19
C LEU A 45 3.82 22.81 -6.33
N ALA A 46 3.63 24.11 -6.58
CA ALA A 46 2.81 24.61 -7.67
C ALA A 46 3.25 24.08 -9.05
N ALA A 47 4.55 24.10 -9.32
CA ALA A 47 5.09 23.56 -10.57
C ALA A 47 4.94 22.04 -10.71
N SER A 48 4.78 21.32 -9.59
CA SER A 48 4.65 19.84 -9.58
C SER A 48 3.21 19.34 -9.73
N SER A 49 2.22 20.19 -9.45
CA SER A 49 0.80 19.80 -9.44
C SER A 49 -0.10 21.01 -9.58
N THR A 50 -1.04 20.93 -10.52
CA THR A 50 -2.14 21.89 -10.69
C THR A 50 -3.02 21.99 -9.46
N THR A 51 -3.30 20.88 -8.76
CA THR A 51 -4.04 20.91 -7.50
C THR A 51 -3.29 21.69 -6.44
N LEU A 52 -1.98 21.43 -6.29
CA LEU A 52 -1.17 22.15 -5.30
C LEU A 52 -1.01 23.62 -5.67
N ASP A 53 -0.89 23.96 -6.95
CA ASP A 53 -0.85 25.35 -7.44
C ASP A 53 -2.14 26.11 -7.08
N ASN A 54 -3.29 25.50 -7.36
CA ASN A 54 -4.59 26.07 -7.00
C ASN A 54 -4.73 26.21 -5.48
N MET A 55 -4.38 25.17 -4.71
CA MET A 55 -4.41 25.19 -3.25
C MET A 55 -3.57 26.34 -2.68
N MET A 56 -2.36 26.54 -3.21
CA MET A 56 -1.48 27.63 -2.79
C MET A 56 -2.02 29.00 -3.22
N SER A 57 -2.50 29.13 -4.45
CA SER A 57 -3.07 30.37 -4.96
C SER A 57 -4.29 30.79 -4.15
N THR A 58 -5.21 29.86 -3.88
CA THR A 58 -6.38 30.11 -3.03
C THR A 58 -5.96 30.47 -1.61
N HIS A 59 -4.98 29.80 -1.01
CA HIS A 59 -4.47 30.18 0.31
C HIS A 59 -3.94 31.62 0.32
N TYR A 60 -3.10 31.99 -0.65
CA TYR A 60 -2.50 33.33 -0.70
C TYR A 60 -3.48 34.44 -1.10
N GLU A 61 -4.58 34.12 -1.78
CA GLU A 61 -5.68 35.06 -2.02
C GLU A 61 -6.40 35.46 -0.73
N HIS A 62 -6.56 34.51 0.21
CA HIS A 62 -7.35 34.70 1.42
C HIS A 62 -6.49 35.01 2.66
N CYS A 63 -5.22 34.56 2.67
CA CYS A 63 -4.32 34.64 3.80
C CYS A 63 -2.91 35.03 3.36
N HIS A 64 -2.29 35.99 4.05
CA HIS A 64 -0.89 36.39 3.78
C HIS A 64 0.12 35.64 4.66
N ASP A 65 -0.35 34.62 5.39
CA ASP A 65 0.49 33.81 6.28
C ASP A 65 1.22 32.71 5.49
N ARG A 66 2.40 32.35 5.98
CA ARG A 66 3.22 31.25 5.45
C ARG A 66 2.74 29.89 5.92
N ASP A 67 1.93 29.84 6.96
CA ASP A 67 1.49 28.61 7.59
C ASP A 67 0.17 28.11 6.96
N LEU A 68 0.21 26.90 6.42
CA LEU A 68 -0.93 26.16 5.88
C LEU A 68 -1.17 24.93 6.74
N THR A 69 -2.44 24.62 7.04
CA THR A 69 -2.78 23.37 7.75
C THR A 69 -3.54 22.48 6.79
N ILE A 70 -3.01 21.27 6.53
CA ILE A 70 -3.72 20.26 5.74
C ILE A 70 -4.45 19.34 6.70
N TYR A 71 -5.75 19.22 6.49
CA TYR A 71 -6.58 18.27 7.21
C TYR A 71 -6.68 16.98 6.37
N ARG A 72 -7.14 15.87 6.96
CA ARG A 72 -7.34 14.59 6.23
C ARG A 72 -6.05 13.89 5.73
N VAL A 73 -4.95 14.06 6.45
CA VAL A 73 -3.77 13.18 6.37
C VAL A 73 -3.62 12.44 7.71
N LYS A 74 -3.68 11.11 7.65
CA LYS A 74 -3.60 10.18 8.78
C LYS A 74 -2.17 9.94 9.23
N HIS A 75 -1.18 9.97 8.34
CA HIS A 75 0.23 9.76 8.68
C HIS A 75 1.10 10.91 8.13
N GLU A 76 1.85 11.57 9.02
CA GLU A 76 2.79 12.64 8.65
C GLU A 76 3.84 12.16 7.64
N ASP A 77 4.26 10.90 7.74
CA ASP A 77 5.17 10.24 6.80
C ASP A 77 4.62 10.19 5.37
N SER A 78 3.29 10.10 5.21
CA SER A 78 2.66 10.10 3.88
C SER A 78 2.91 11.43 3.16
N PHE A 79 2.73 12.54 3.87
CA PHE A 79 3.00 13.87 3.31
C PHE A 79 4.50 14.07 3.04
N LEU A 80 5.38 13.57 3.92
CA LEU A 80 6.82 13.61 3.68
C LEU A 80 7.22 12.84 2.41
N LEU A 81 6.59 11.71 2.11
CA LEU A 81 6.84 10.94 0.89
C LEU A 81 6.39 11.68 -0.37
N ILE A 82 5.26 12.38 -0.32
CA ILE A 82 4.82 13.29 -1.39
C ILE A 82 5.86 14.38 -1.63
N LEU A 83 6.37 15.02 -0.56
CA LEU A 83 7.43 16.02 -0.69
C LEU A 83 8.73 15.41 -1.24
N LYS A 84 9.14 14.24 -0.77
CA LYS A 84 10.33 13.56 -1.31
C LYS A 84 10.20 13.27 -2.80
N TYR A 85 9.01 12.88 -3.27
CA TYR A 85 8.73 12.73 -4.70
C TYR A 85 8.90 14.06 -5.46
N ILE A 86 8.23 15.13 -5.02
CA ILE A 86 8.30 16.46 -5.64
C ILE A 86 9.73 17.00 -5.71
N TYR A 87 10.53 16.76 -4.67
CA TYR A 87 11.94 17.18 -4.61
C TYR A 87 12.91 16.20 -5.32
N GLY A 88 12.40 15.21 -6.05
CA GLY A 88 13.19 14.25 -6.83
C GLY A 88 14.10 13.36 -5.97
N GLN A 89 13.74 13.14 -4.70
CA GLN A 89 14.48 12.27 -3.80
C GLN A 89 14.15 10.80 -4.06
N SER A 90 15.10 9.91 -3.77
CA SER A 90 14.86 8.47 -3.87
C SER A 90 13.88 8.03 -2.80
N LEU A 91 12.89 7.24 -3.21
CA LEU A 91 11.90 6.62 -2.35
C LEU A 91 12.19 5.12 -2.26
N ASP A 92 12.08 4.57 -1.07
CA ASP A 92 12.19 3.13 -0.84
C ASP A 92 10.86 2.60 -0.31
N PHE A 93 10.05 2.06 -1.22
CA PHE A 93 8.74 1.51 -0.88
C PHE A 93 8.84 0.23 -0.04
N HIS A 94 9.96 -0.51 -0.07
CA HIS A 94 10.09 -1.75 0.71
C HIS A 94 10.30 -1.51 2.21
N THR A 95 10.77 -0.32 2.57
CA THR A 95 10.98 0.07 3.98
C THR A 95 9.82 0.90 4.54
N THR A 96 8.90 1.31 3.68
CA THR A 96 7.75 2.13 4.07
C THR A 96 6.60 1.23 4.50
N PRO A 97 5.96 1.48 5.67
CA PRO A 97 4.79 0.71 6.09
C PRO A 97 3.67 0.76 5.04
N VAL A 98 3.00 -0.38 4.83
CA VAL A 98 2.01 -0.49 3.74
C VAL A 98 0.82 0.45 3.93
N HIS A 99 0.35 0.66 5.16
CA HIS A 99 -0.72 1.61 5.43
C HIS A 99 -0.35 3.06 5.03
N VAL A 100 0.93 3.44 5.18
CA VAL A 100 1.45 4.73 4.70
C VAL A 100 1.44 4.75 3.17
N LEU A 101 1.91 3.69 2.50
CA LEU A 101 1.89 3.62 1.03
C LEU A 101 0.47 3.72 0.45
N CYS A 102 -0.51 3.08 1.08
CA CYS A 102 -1.92 3.20 0.70
C CYS A 102 -2.42 4.65 0.79
N GLU A 103 -2.07 5.36 1.87
CA GLU A 103 -2.41 6.78 2.00
C GLU A 103 -1.67 7.65 0.99
N VAL A 104 -0.38 7.40 0.76
CA VAL A 104 0.41 8.13 -0.26
C VAL A 104 -0.21 7.94 -1.64
N LEU A 105 -0.71 6.75 -1.97
CA LEU A 105 -1.42 6.53 -3.22
C LEU A 105 -2.66 7.43 -3.33
N SER A 106 -3.46 7.55 -2.26
CA SER A 106 -4.60 8.46 -2.22
C SER A 106 -4.21 9.94 -2.28
N LEU A 107 -3.09 10.33 -1.69
CA LEU A 107 -2.58 11.70 -1.79
C LEU A 107 -2.03 11.99 -3.19
N ALA A 108 -1.40 11.02 -3.85
CA ALA A 108 -0.91 11.17 -5.22
C ALA A 108 -2.08 11.36 -6.20
N GLU A 109 -3.20 10.66 -6.01
CA GLU A 109 -4.46 10.91 -6.73
C GLU A 109 -5.00 12.32 -6.47
N ARG A 110 -5.18 12.69 -5.19
CA ARG A 110 -5.70 14.00 -4.77
C ARG A 110 -4.89 15.16 -5.35
N TYR A 111 -3.57 15.06 -5.23
CA TYR A 111 -2.65 16.07 -5.74
C TYR A 111 -2.31 15.89 -7.22
N GLN A 112 -3.01 15.03 -7.97
CA GLN A 112 -2.83 14.86 -9.41
C GLN A 112 -1.37 14.58 -9.82
N LEU A 113 -0.64 13.82 -9.00
CA LEU A 113 0.73 13.39 -9.25
C LEU A 113 0.73 12.07 -10.05
N SER A 114 0.26 12.12 -11.29
CA SER A 114 -0.10 10.93 -12.09
C SER A 114 1.03 9.91 -12.26
N GLU A 115 2.26 10.36 -12.56
CA GLU A 115 3.40 9.44 -12.70
C GLU A 115 3.70 8.70 -11.39
N PHE A 116 3.65 9.41 -10.25
CA PHE A 116 3.87 8.81 -8.95
C PHE A 116 2.76 7.84 -8.57
N PHE A 117 1.52 8.23 -8.86
CA PHE A 117 0.33 7.42 -8.63
C PHE A 117 0.42 6.09 -9.39
N ASP A 118 0.79 6.11 -10.67
CA ASP A 118 0.93 4.91 -11.49
C ASP A 118 2.08 4.01 -11.01
N ASP A 119 3.22 4.58 -10.66
CA ASP A 119 4.35 3.84 -10.09
C ASP A 119 3.99 3.15 -8.76
N LEU A 120 3.26 3.85 -7.88
CA LEU A 120 2.76 3.30 -6.62
C LEU A 120 1.73 2.19 -6.85
N LYS A 121 0.77 2.37 -7.77
CA LYS A 121 -0.18 1.31 -8.14
C LYS A 121 0.57 0.07 -8.60
N ARG A 122 1.53 0.24 -9.51
CA ARG A 122 2.34 -0.87 -10.04
C ARG A 122 3.16 -1.56 -8.95
N PHE A 123 3.64 -0.82 -7.95
CA PHE A 123 4.32 -1.40 -6.81
C PHE A 123 3.35 -2.20 -5.93
N LEU A 124 2.22 -1.60 -5.53
CA LEU A 124 1.23 -2.24 -4.67
C LEU A 124 0.64 -3.50 -5.31
N SER A 125 0.36 -3.49 -6.63
CA SER A 125 -0.12 -4.67 -7.36
C SER A 125 0.83 -5.87 -7.32
N LYS A 126 2.12 -5.65 -7.00
CA LYS A 126 3.12 -6.72 -6.88
C LYS A 126 3.30 -7.20 -5.44
N LEU A 127 2.60 -6.62 -4.48
CA LEU A 127 2.61 -7.12 -3.11
C LEU A 127 1.90 -8.47 -3.09
N ASN A 128 2.59 -9.46 -2.54
CA ASN A 128 2.11 -10.81 -2.37
C ASN A 128 2.10 -11.23 -0.89
N TYR A 129 2.44 -10.31 0.01
CA TYR A 129 2.69 -10.55 1.43
C TYR A 129 1.88 -9.59 2.26
N PHE A 130 1.04 -10.14 3.13
CA PHE A 130 0.03 -9.38 3.84
C PHE A 130 0.12 -9.68 5.34
N GLU A 131 0.07 -8.62 6.13
CA GLU A 131 -0.09 -8.71 7.58
C GLU A 131 -1.53 -8.38 7.93
N LEU A 132 -2.07 -9.02 8.97
CA LEU A 132 -3.46 -8.84 9.39
C LEU A 132 -3.79 -7.35 9.66
N GLU A 133 -2.85 -6.62 10.26
CA GLU A 133 -2.98 -5.19 10.54
C GLU A 133 -3.19 -4.34 9.28
N SER A 134 -2.48 -4.71 8.20
CA SER A 134 -2.54 -4.03 6.90
C SER A 134 -3.66 -4.55 5.97
N ALA A 135 -4.30 -5.66 6.30
CA ALA A 135 -5.20 -6.36 5.38
C ALA A 135 -6.42 -5.52 5.00
N VAL A 136 -7.05 -4.85 5.97
CA VAL A 136 -8.25 -4.03 5.73
C VAL A 136 -7.93 -2.83 4.84
N VAL A 137 -6.89 -2.06 5.16
CA VAL A 137 -6.50 -0.89 4.37
C VAL A 137 -6.10 -1.29 2.95
N LEU A 138 -5.42 -2.42 2.78
CA LEU A 138 -5.07 -2.96 1.47
C LEU A 138 -6.29 -3.42 0.68
N LEU A 139 -7.25 -4.11 1.30
CA LEU A 139 -8.48 -4.55 0.63
C LEU A 139 -9.28 -3.36 0.09
N ASN A 140 -9.46 -2.33 0.92
CA ASN A 140 -10.14 -1.10 0.52
C ASN A 140 -9.38 -0.39 -0.61
N THR A 141 -8.05 -0.27 -0.48
CA THR A 141 -7.20 0.36 -1.50
C THR A 141 -7.27 -0.40 -2.82
N ALA A 142 -7.14 -1.73 -2.78
CA ALA A 142 -7.19 -2.58 -3.97
C ALA A 142 -8.56 -2.53 -4.64
N SER A 143 -9.65 -2.47 -3.86
CA SER A 143 -11.00 -2.27 -4.38
C SER A 143 -11.19 -0.88 -4.99
N LYS A 144 -10.78 0.20 -4.30
CA LYS A 144 -10.92 1.59 -4.77
C LYS A 144 -10.18 1.84 -6.08
N TYR A 145 -8.96 1.31 -6.20
CA TYR A 145 -8.08 1.57 -7.35
C TYR A 145 -8.10 0.47 -8.42
N ASN A 146 -9.04 -0.48 -8.33
CA ASN A 146 -9.20 -1.61 -9.24
C ASN A 146 -7.91 -2.42 -9.44
N LEU A 147 -7.22 -2.74 -8.35
CA LEU A 147 -6.02 -3.58 -8.34
C LEU A 147 -6.44 -5.05 -8.25
N SER A 148 -7.07 -5.59 -9.30
CA SER A 148 -7.80 -6.87 -9.25
C SER A 148 -6.96 -8.05 -8.79
N GLU A 149 -5.74 -8.21 -9.31
CA GLU A 149 -4.85 -9.33 -8.93
C GLU A 149 -4.49 -9.28 -7.43
N LEU A 150 -4.19 -8.08 -6.92
CA LEU A 150 -3.93 -7.85 -5.50
C LEU A 150 -5.20 -8.11 -4.66
N TYR A 151 -6.36 -7.63 -5.12
CA TYR A 151 -7.63 -7.81 -4.43
C TYR A 151 -8.01 -9.29 -4.31
N GLU A 152 -7.80 -10.10 -5.36
CA GLU A 152 -8.02 -11.55 -5.34
C GLU A 152 -7.11 -12.24 -4.33
N GLN A 153 -5.82 -11.91 -4.31
CA GLN A 153 -4.86 -12.46 -3.36
C GLN A 153 -5.19 -12.09 -1.91
N LEU A 154 -5.55 -10.82 -1.66
CA LEU A 154 -5.99 -10.34 -0.35
C LEU A 154 -7.31 -10.98 0.10
N THR A 155 -8.21 -11.26 -0.84
CA THR A 155 -9.46 -11.96 -0.55
C THR A 155 -9.20 -13.39 -0.09
N VAL A 156 -8.28 -14.10 -0.76
CA VAL A 156 -7.84 -15.44 -0.32
C VAL A 156 -7.21 -15.38 1.08
N PHE A 157 -6.34 -14.40 1.33
CA PHE A 157 -5.77 -14.16 2.66
C PHE A 157 -6.86 -13.91 3.71
N ALA A 158 -7.85 -13.06 3.41
CA ALA A 158 -8.98 -12.79 4.29
C ALA A 158 -9.80 -14.05 4.61
N TYR A 159 -9.98 -14.97 3.64
CA TYR A 159 -10.64 -16.25 3.88
C TYR A 159 -9.83 -17.19 4.78
N GLN A 160 -8.51 -17.23 4.62
CA GLN A 160 -7.61 -18.03 5.45
C GLN A 160 -7.56 -17.52 6.91
N HIS A 161 -7.72 -16.21 7.09
CA HIS A 161 -7.62 -15.52 8.38
C HIS A 161 -8.97 -14.99 8.90
N ALA A 162 -10.11 -15.49 8.39
CA ALA A 162 -11.44 -14.91 8.63
C ALA A 162 -11.78 -14.69 10.11
N GLU A 163 -11.53 -15.69 10.97
CA GLU A 163 -11.80 -15.59 12.42
C GLU A 163 -10.96 -14.49 13.10
N GLN A 164 -9.73 -14.27 12.63
CA GLN A 164 -8.83 -13.25 13.16
C GLN A 164 -9.20 -11.87 12.62
N LEU A 165 -9.55 -11.78 11.33
CA LEU A 165 -9.90 -10.54 10.65
C LEU A 165 -11.17 -9.92 11.24
N VAL A 166 -12.23 -10.69 11.47
CA VAL A 166 -13.50 -10.18 12.04
C VAL A 166 -13.34 -9.60 13.43
N LYS A 167 -12.36 -10.09 14.20
CA LYS A 167 -12.07 -9.65 15.57
C LYS A 167 -11.01 -8.57 15.63
N HIS A 168 -10.41 -8.22 14.50
CA HIS A 168 -9.34 -7.24 14.45
C HIS A 168 -9.90 -5.82 14.57
N ASP A 169 -9.14 -4.94 15.24
CA ASP A 169 -9.58 -3.57 15.54
C ASP A 169 -9.83 -2.73 14.28
N THR A 170 -9.20 -3.09 13.15
CA THR A 170 -9.38 -2.42 11.85
C THR A 170 -10.56 -2.96 11.05
N PHE A 171 -11.23 -4.04 11.45
CA PHE A 171 -12.40 -4.57 10.74
C PHE A 171 -13.51 -3.53 10.48
N PRO A 172 -13.83 -2.62 11.43
CA PRO A 172 -14.79 -1.55 11.21
C PRO A 172 -14.40 -0.55 10.12
N ASP A 173 -13.13 -0.54 9.68
CA ASP A 173 -12.64 0.36 8.64
C ASP A 173 -12.88 -0.19 7.22
N LEU A 174 -13.44 -1.40 7.07
CA LEU A 174 -13.73 -1.98 5.75
C LEU A 174 -14.74 -1.13 4.97
N ASP A 175 -14.50 -0.96 3.67
CA ASP A 175 -15.49 -0.32 2.80
C ASP A 175 -16.70 -1.23 2.60
N TYR A 176 -17.90 -0.64 2.45
CA TYR A 176 -19.16 -1.38 2.32
C TYR A 176 -19.12 -2.48 1.24
N ASN A 177 -18.52 -2.17 0.09
CA ASN A 177 -18.43 -3.11 -1.03
C ASN A 177 -17.54 -4.32 -0.70
N VAL A 178 -16.42 -4.07 0.00
CA VAL A 178 -15.48 -5.10 0.43
C VAL A 178 -16.13 -5.98 1.50
N LEU A 179 -16.73 -5.36 2.53
CA LEU A 179 -17.42 -6.07 3.59
C LEU A 179 -18.55 -6.94 3.03
N THR A 180 -19.35 -6.39 2.13
CA THR A 180 -20.40 -7.10 1.40
C THR A 180 -19.84 -8.34 0.71
N HIS A 181 -18.77 -8.17 -0.08
CA HIS A 181 -18.15 -9.26 -0.82
C HIS A 181 -17.65 -10.38 0.10
N LEU A 182 -17.00 -10.03 1.21
CA LEU A 182 -16.50 -11.01 2.19
C LEU A 182 -17.66 -11.76 2.87
N VAL A 183 -18.68 -11.05 3.36
CA VAL A 183 -19.82 -11.65 4.08
C VAL A 183 -20.71 -12.48 3.16
N GLN A 184 -20.78 -12.17 1.87
CA GLN A 184 -21.50 -13.00 0.88
C GLN A 184 -20.79 -14.33 0.60
N SER A 185 -19.47 -14.39 0.77
CA SER A 185 -18.66 -15.54 0.37
C SER A 185 -18.81 -16.73 1.31
N ASP A 186 -19.03 -17.91 0.74
CA ASP A 186 -18.98 -19.19 1.46
C ASP A 186 -17.62 -19.47 2.12
N TRP A 187 -16.56 -18.83 1.62
CA TRP A 187 -15.19 -19.07 2.05
C TRP A 187 -14.76 -18.23 3.27
N PHE A 188 -15.54 -17.22 3.64
CA PHE A 188 -15.28 -16.40 4.82
C PHE A 188 -15.72 -17.12 6.10
N ALA A 189 -15.04 -18.25 6.37
CA ALA A 189 -15.45 -19.22 7.37
C ALA A 189 -15.03 -18.82 8.79
N CYS A 190 -15.87 -18.02 9.44
CA CYS A 190 -15.83 -17.76 10.88
C CYS A 190 -17.22 -18.01 11.50
N SER A 191 -17.33 -17.91 12.82
CA SER A 191 -18.62 -18.13 13.48
C SER A 191 -19.61 -17.03 13.07
N GLU A 192 -20.85 -17.39 12.73
CA GLU A 192 -21.84 -16.40 12.28
C GLU A 192 -22.11 -15.35 13.36
N ILE A 193 -21.96 -15.71 14.64
CA ILE A 193 -22.06 -14.75 15.74
C ILE A 193 -20.93 -13.72 15.74
N ASP A 194 -19.71 -14.12 15.37
CA ASP A 194 -18.60 -13.19 15.19
C ASP A 194 -18.87 -12.28 13.98
N ILE A 195 -19.37 -12.82 12.86
CA ILE A 195 -19.75 -12.01 11.67
C ILE A 195 -20.81 -10.98 12.04
N LEU A 196 -21.87 -11.40 12.73
CA LEU A 196 -22.92 -10.51 13.20
C LEU A 196 -22.35 -9.40 14.08
N THR A 197 -21.52 -9.76 15.06
CA THR A 197 -20.90 -8.79 15.97
C THR A 197 -20.01 -7.81 15.21
N GLY A 198 -19.21 -8.28 14.25
CA GLY A 198 -18.37 -7.45 13.40
C GLY A 198 -19.18 -6.48 12.54
N VAL A 199 -20.26 -6.94 11.89
CA VAL A 199 -21.14 -6.10 11.05
C VAL A 199 -21.86 -5.04 11.86
N LEU A 200 -22.37 -5.38 13.05
CA LEU A 200 -23.01 -4.40 13.94
C LEU A 200 -21.98 -3.38 14.45
N THR A 201 -20.75 -3.82 14.75
CA THR A 201 -19.66 -2.93 15.17
C THR A 201 -19.29 -1.96 14.05
N TRP A 202 -19.12 -2.47 12.83
CA TRP A 202 -18.89 -1.68 11.63
C TRP A 202 -19.96 -0.60 11.41
N HIS A 203 -21.24 -0.98 11.47
CA HIS A 203 -22.35 -0.02 11.31
C HIS A 203 -22.35 1.04 12.43
N SER A 204 -22.12 0.64 13.68
CA SER A 204 -22.05 1.60 14.80
C SER A 204 -20.88 2.59 14.66
N GLY A 205 -19.79 2.18 14.00
CA GLY A 205 -18.65 3.03 13.67
C GLY A 205 -19.00 4.10 12.63
N MET A 206 -19.77 3.74 11.60
CA MET A 206 -20.26 4.68 10.58
C MET A 206 -21.07 5.83 11.22
N ASP A 207 -21.93 5.50 12.18
CA ASP A 207 -22.72 6.51 12.90
C ASP A 207 -21.83 7.47 13.71
N ARG A 208 -20.71 6.99 14.26
CA ARG A 208 -19.78 7.80 15.06
C ARG A 208 -18.95 8.76 14.21
N GLU A 209 -18.39 8.30 13.09
CA GLU A 209 -17.72 9.19 12.12
C GLU A 209 -18.70 10.21 11.53
N ARG A 210 -19.97 9.78 11.32
CA ARG A 210 -21.09 10.63 10.89
C ARG A 210 -21.54 11.67 11.94
N GLN A 211 -21.10 11.61 13.18
CA GLN A 211 -21.35 12.70 14.16
C GLN A 211 -20.13 13.62 14.28
N ASN A 212 -18.93 13.09 14.04
CA ASN A 212 -17.69 13.87 14.05
C ASN A 212 -17.58 14.83 12.85
N TRP A 213 -17.99 14.46 11.64
CA TRP A 213 -17.97 15.41 10.50
C TRP A 213 -18.89 16.62 10.75
N LYS A 214 -20.05 16.43 11.39
CA LYS A 214 -20.97 17.54 11.72
C LYS A 214 -20.38 18.54 12.70
N THR A 215 -19.49 18.10 13.59
CA THR A 215 -18.87 18.97 14.60
C THR A 215 -17.58 19.64 14.10
N THR A 216 -16.87 19.00 13.16
CA THR A 216 -15.65 19.56 12.54
C THR A 216 -15.95 20.55 11.42
N THR A 217 -16.95 20.28 10.57
CA THR A 217 -17.34 21.17 9.45
C THR A 217 -17.92 22.51 9.93
N THR A 218 -18.52 22.58 11.12
CA THR A 218 -19.03 23.85 11.68
C THR A 218 -17.94 24.73 12.31
N ARG A 219 -16.67 24.27 12.36
CA ARG A 219 -15.56 25.04 12.97
C ARG A 219 -14.40 25.39 12.03
N HIS A 220 -14.25 24.73 10.88
CA HIS A 220 -13.07 24.90 10.02
C HIS A 220 -13.45 24.85 8.53
N ALA A 221 -14.19 25.85 8.08
CA ALA A 221 -14.29 26.12 6.64
C ALA A 221 -12.98 26.77 6.21
N ASP A 222 -11.96 25.98 5.81
CA ASP A 222 -10.84 26.44 5.00
C ASP A 222 -10.07 25.28 4.32
N ILE A 223 -9.79 25.49 3.02
CA ILE A 223 -8.83 24.89 2.07
C ILE A 223 -9.04 23.47 1.49
N ASP A 224 -9.85 22.57 2.07
CA ASP A 224 -10.12 21.25 1.44
C ASP A 224 -11.56 21.11 0.94
N THR A 225 -11.91 21.79 -0.17
CA THR A 225 -13.19 21.57 -0.87
C THR A 225 -12.97 20.78 -2.15
N GLU A 226 -13.20 19.47 -2.12
CA GLU A 226 -13.43 18.68 -3.33
C GLU A 226 -14.94 18.64 -3.61
N HIS A 227 -15.31 18.97 -4.86
CA HIS A 227 -16.62 18.71 -5.43
C HIS A 227 -16.69 17.22 -5.81
N ASP A 228 -17.45 16.42 -5.07
CA ASP A 228 -17.86 15.09 -5.53
C ASP A 228 -18.96 15.25 -6.59
N ASP A 229 -18.58 15.13 -7.87
CA ASP A 229 -19.51 15.08 -8.99
C ASP A 229 -19.93 13.62 -9.21
N VAL A 230 -21.20 13.32 -8.91
CA VAL A 230 -21.81 12.02 -9.17
C VAL A 230 -22.17 11.95 -10.65
N SER A 231 -21.31 11.34 -11.47
CA SER A 231 -21.67 11.04 -12.85
C SER A 231 -22.56 9.79 -12.90
N GLU A 232 -23.88 10.01 -12.97
CA GLU A 232 -24.80 9.02 -13.53
C GLU A 232 -24.44 8.79 -15.00
N THR A 233 -24.04 7.57 -15.34
CA THR A 233 -23.86 7.14 -16.73
C THR A 233 -25.06 6.27 -17.11
N ASP A 234 -25.95 6.82 -17.94
CA ASP A 234 -26.96 6.08 -18.68
C ASP A 234 -26.50 5.96 -20.14
N PRO A 235 -26.38 4.75 -20.74
CA PRO A 235 -25.83 4.60 -22.07
C PRO A 235 -26.94 4.62 -23.11
N SER A 236 -26.98 5.66 -23.96
CA SER A 236 -27.76 5.62 -25.21
C SER A 236 -27.26 6.65 -26.22
N GLN A 237 -26.60 6.13 -27.26
CA GLN A 237 -26.64 6.57 -28.67
C GLN A 237 -26.41 8.06 -28.99
N THR A 238 -25.35 8.39 -29.72
CA THR A 238 -25.39 8.54 -31.19
C THR A 238 -24.07 9.07 -31.77
N ASN A 239 -23.60 8.38 -32.80
CA ASN A 239 -22.95 8.83 -34.04
C ASN A 239 -21.99 10.04 -34.01
N GLU A 240 -20.74 9.70 -34.30
CA GLU A 240 -19.74 10.56 -34.92
C GLU A 240 -20.22 11.01 -36.31
N GLU A 241 -20.09 12.31 -36.60
CA GLU A 241 -19.78 12.78 -37.96
C GLU A 241 -18.64 13.79 -37.91
N GLN A 242 -17.64 13.50 -38.73
CA GLN A 242 -16.43 14.27 -38.99
C GLN A 242 -16.75 15.48 -39.89
N GLN A 243 -16.05 16.60 -39.67
CA GLN A 243 -15.89 17.65 -40.67
C GLN A 243 -14.63 17.39 -41.48
N ASP A 244 -14.75 17.33 -42.80
CA ASP A 244 -13.93 18.18 -43.68
C ASP A 244 -14.43 18.24 -45.14
N SER A 245 -14.50 19.47 -45.65
CA SER A 245 -14.23 19.93 -47.02
C SER A 245 -15.27 19.84 -48.18
N GLU A 246 -15.40 21.01 -48.83
CA GLU A 246 -15.59 21.29 -50.27
C GLU A 246 -16.99 21.45 -50.95
N HIS A 247 -17.24 22.72 -51.30
CA HIS A 247 -17.55 23.27 -52.65
C HIS A 247 -18.88 22.97 -53.42
N ILE A 248 -19.56 24.08 -53.76
CA ILE A 248 -20.27 24.45 -55.02
C ILE A 248 -21.75 24.08 -55.23
N ASP A 249 -22.53 25.17 -55.30
CA ASP A 249 -23.68 25.54 -56.14
C ASP A 249 -25.01 24.77 -56.21
N HIS A 250 -26.05 25.63 -56.21
CA HIS A 250 -27.28 25.61 -57.00
C HIS A 250 -28.58 25.00 -56.44
N LEU A 251 -29.55 25.92 -56.34
CA LEU A 251 -30.98 25.82 -56.69
C LEU A 251 -31.99 25.29 -55.67
N ASN A 252 -32.65 26.26 -55.02
CA ASN A 252 -34.05 26.69 -55.24
C ASN A 252 -35.22 25.68 -55.11
N LEU A 253 -36.26 26.20 -54.44
CA LEU A 253 -37.71 25.93 -54.49
C LEU A 253 -38.34 24.91 -53.52
N ASN A 254 -39.30 25.48 -52.77
CA ASN A 254 -40.63 24.96 -52.41
C ASN A 254 -40.67 23.75 -51.45
N GLU A 255 -41.64 23.58 -50.56
CA GLU A 255 -42.89 24.25 -50.18
C GLU A 255 -43.35 23.54 -48.90
N THR A 256 -44.21 24.21 -48.11
CA THR A 256 -45.28 23.63 -47.26
C THR A 256 -44.90 22.65 -46.12
N ASP A 257 -45.53 22.60 -44.96
CA ASP A 257 -46.74 23.23 -44.44
C ASP A 257 -46.76 23.07 -42.91
N THR A 258 -47.31 24.10 -42.24
CA THR A 258 -48.12 24.05 -41.01
C THR A 258 -47.69 23.18 -39.81
N CYS A 259 -47.49 23.78 -38.64
CA CYS A 259 -48.62 24.09 -37.74
C CYS A 259 -48.14 24.82 -36.45
N THR A 260 -48.59 26.06 -36.38
CA THR A 260 -48.87 26.96 -35.26
C THR A 260 -49.18 26.29 -33.90
N THR A 261 -48.54 26.73 -32.81
CA THR A 261 -49.19 27.52 -31.74
C THR A 261 -48.22 27.98 -30.61
N SER A 262 -48.01 29.30 -30.57
CA SER A 262 -47.93 30.23 -29.41
C SER A 262 -47.32 29.72 -28.09
N SER A 263 -46.15 30.21 -27.65
CA SER A 263 -45.84 31.56 -27.13
C SER A 263 -46.73 32.02 -25.97
N SER A 264 -46.15 32.17 -24.77
CA SER A 264 -45.84 33.50 -24.22
C SER A 264 -45.26 33.47 -22.80
N ARG A 265 -44.27 34.35 -22.62
CA ARG A 265 -43.66 34.82 -21.37
C ARG A 265 -44.70 35.34 -20.37
N SER A 266 -44.44 35.16 -19.08
CA SER A 266 -44.43 36.30 -18.14
C SER A 266 -43.64 35.96 -16.87
N THR A 267 -42.80 36.92 -16.49
CA THR A 267 -42.18 37.10 -15.18
C THR A 267 -43.23 37.49 -14.16
N ASP A 268 -43.22 36.91 -12.97
CA ASP A 268 -43.51 37.67 -11.75
C ASP A 268 -42.94 37.01 -10.49
N ASN A 269 -42.28 37.85 -9.69
CA ASN A 269 -41.73 37.54 -8.38
C ASN A 269 -42.87 37.37 -7.37
N SER A 270 -42.78 36.34 -6.54
CA SER A 270 -43.47 36.29 -5.25
C SER A 270 -42.64 35.44 -4.30
N GLU A 271 -42.02 36.12 -3.34
CA GLU A 271 -41.37 35.54 -2.17
C GLU A 271 -42.32 34.57 -1.46
N GLN A 272 -41.98 33.29 -1.47
CA GLN A 272 -42.40 32.36 -0.43
C GLN A 272 -41.13 31.84 0.24
N LEU A 273 -40.95 32.26 1.49
CA LEU A 273 -40.07 31.64 2.47
C LEU A 273 -40.41 30.15 2.55
N ILE A 274 -39.70 29.33 1.78
CA ILE A 274 -39.62 27.90 2.02
C ILE A 274 -38.72 27.78 3.26
N GLU A 275 -39.35 27.56 4.41
CA GLU A 275 -38.68 26.92 5.55
C GLU A 275 -37.99 25.66 5.00
N LYS A 276 -36.66 25.70 4.86
CA LYS A 276 -35.83 24.52 4.64
C LYS A 276 -35.95 23.66 5.89
N LYS A 277 -36.99 22.83 5.92
CA LYS A 277 -37.13 21.75 6.86
C LYS A 277 -36.03 20.75 6.51
N ASP A 278 -35.02 20.65 7.36
CA ASP A 278 -33.91 19.70 7.29
C ASP A 278 -34.44 18.26 7.04
N THR A 279 -34.53 17.86 5.78
CA THR A 279 -34.87 16.51 5.32
C THR A 279 -33.70 15.53 5.41
N CYS A 280 -32.52 16.00 5.82
CA CYS A 280 -31.27 15.24 5.81
C CYS A 280 -31.16 14.10 6.85
N PRO A 281 -31.69 14.19 8.09
CA PRO A 281 -31.47 13.15 9.10
C PRO A 281 -32.23 11.84 8.84
N GLU A 282 -33.50 11.95 8.42
CA GLU A 282 -34.38 10.78 8.20
C GLU A 282 -33.91 9.97 6.98
N VAL A 283 -33.57 10.65 5.88
CA VAL A 283 -33.10 10.02 4.64
C VAL A 283 -31.77 9.32 4.86
N MET A 284 -30.84 9.94 5.59
CA MET A 284 -29.56 9.33 5.93
C MET A 284 -29.69 8.13 6.87
N ARG A 285 -30.66 8.17 7.80
CA ARG A 285 -30.98 7.02 8.67
C ARG A 285 -31.52 5.84 7.86
N LEU A 286 -32.48 6.09 6.97
CA LEU A 286 -33.08 5.07 6.10
C LEU A 286 -32.04 4.43 5.17
N PHE A 287 -31.11 5.23 4.63
CA PHE A 287 -30.00 4.71 3.82
C PHE A 287 -29.08 3.77 4.62
N SER A 288 -28.72 4.15 5.85
CA SER A 288 -27.90 3.33 6.74
C SER A 288 -28.60 2.02 7.14
N GLU A 289 -29.89 2.09 7.46
CA GLU A 289 -30.71 0.92 7.79
C GLU A 289 -30.83 -0.04 6.61
N ASN A 290 -30.96 0.46 5.37
CA ASN A 290 -31.00 -0.36 4.17
C ASN A 290 -29.67 -1.08 3.91
N ILE A 291 -28.55 -0.40 4.12
CA ILE A 291 -27.20 -1.00 4.04
C ILE A 291 -27.08 -2.14 5.05
N LEU A 292 -27.48 -1.90 6.30
CA LEU A 292 -27.41 -2.92 7.34
C LEU A 292 -28.31 -4.12 7.04
N LYS A 293 -29.56 -3.89 6.63
CA LYS A 293 -30.48 -4.97 6.21
C LYS A 293 -29.88 -5.83 5.10
N SER A 294 -29.22 -5.21 4.12
CA SER A 294 -28.53 -5.95 3.05
C SER A 294 -27.43 -6.88 3.58
N LEU A 295 -26.64 -6.41 4.55
CA LEU A 295 -25.60 -7.21 5.19
C LEU A 295 -26.19 -8.32 6.08
N LEU A 296 -27.20 -8.01 6.90
CA LEU A 296 -27.87 -8.98 7.76
C LEU A 296 -28.51 -10.11 6.95
N ALA A 297 -29.08 -9.81 5.79
CA ALA A 297 -29.64 -10.79 4.86
C ALA A 297 -28.60 -11.80 4.32
N ARG A 298 -27.29 -11.62 4.59
CA ARG A 298 -26.21 -12.51 4.16
C ARG A 298 -25.56 -13.31 5.31
N ILE A 299 -25.95 -13.07 6.55
CA ILE A 299 -25.39 -13.72 7.76
C ILE A 299 -26.30 -14.87 8.17
N ARG A 300 -25.83 -16.12 8.22
CA ARG A 300 -26.67 -17.33 8.41
C ARG A 300 -27.17 -17.51 9.85
N PHE A 301 -28.25 -16.82 10.22
CA PHE A 301 -28.84 -16.90 11.56
C PHE A 301 -29.16 -18.32 12.06
N PRO A 302 -29.63 -19.28 11.24
CA PRO A 302 -29.90 -20.65 11.70
C PRO A 302 -28.68 -21.40 12.26
N ARG A 303 -27.46 -20.90 12.03
CA ARG A 303 -26.20 -21.48 12.52
C ARG A 303 -25.75 -20.91 13.87
N MET A 304 -26.42 -19.89 14.39
CA MET A 304 -26.09 -19.29 15.69
C MET A 304 -26.78 -20.05 16.83
N PHE A 305 -26.09 -20.21 17.96
CA PHE A 305 -26.77 -20.65 19.17
C PHE A 305 -27.71 -19.55 19.64
N ALA A 306 -28.97 -19.90 19.92
CA ALA A 306 -29.98 -18.96 20.39
C ALA A 306 -29.52 -18.17 21.63
N SER A 307 -28.76 -18.80 22.53
CA SER A 307 -28.17 -18.15 23.70
C SER A 307 -27.18 -17.04 23.35
N ASP A 308 -26.36 -17.26 22.31
CA ASP A 308 -25.34 -16.29 21.90
C ASP A 308 -25.96 -15.15 21.09
N LEU A 309 -26.91 -15.46 20.20
CA LEU A 309 -27.71 -14.46 19.50
C LEU A 309 -28.44 -13.55 20.51
N LEU A 310 -29.14 -14.13 21.49
CA LEU A 310 -29.83 -13.36 22.53
C LEU A 310 -28.87 -12.51 23.36
N ARG A 311 -27.64 -12.99 23.62
CA ARG A 311 -26.63 -12.22 24.35
C ARG A 311 -26.16 -11.02 23.53
N THR A 312 -25.88 -11.21 22.24
CA THR A 312 -25.47 -10.13 21.34
C THR A 312 -26.58 -9.11 21.16
N LEU A 313 -27.84 -9.53 20.99
CA LEU A 313 -28.99 -8.62 20.86
C LEU A 313 -29.30 -7.86 22.15
N LYS A 314 -29.07 -8.46 23.31
CA LYS A 314 -29.25 -7.78 24.62
C LYS A 314 -28.11 -6.83 24.98
N SER A 315 -27.00 -6.85 24.25
CA SER A 315 -25.91 -5.89 24.43
C SER A 315 -26.34 -4.48 24.02
N GLU A 316 -25.66 -3.45 24.51
CA GLU A 316 -25.91 -2.05 24.08
C GLU A 316 -25.78 -1.88 22.56
N LEU A 317 -24.90 -2.66 21.93
CA LEU A 317 -24.72 -2.69 20.48
C LEU A 317 -25.97 -3.27 19.79
N GLY A 318 -26.50 -4.37 20.29
CA GLY A 318 -27.61 -5.11 19.67
C GLY A 318 -28.97 -4.45 19.81
N LYS A 319 -29.24 -3.76 20.94
CA LYS A 319 -30.54 -3.12 21.22
C LYS A 319 -30.99 -2.14 20.14
N ASN A 320 -30.04 -1.47 19.48
CA ASN A 320 -30.31 -0.48 18.43
C ASN A 320 -30.75 -1.11 17.10
N TYR A 321 -30.62 -2.42 16.94
CA TYR A 321 -30.81 -3.10 15.66
C TYR A 321 -31.82 -4.27 15.74
N ILE A 322 -32.44 -4.50 16.90
CA ILE A 322 -33.44 -5.57 17.10
C ILE A 322 -34.61 -5.42 16.11
N ASP A 323 -35.09 -4.19 15.91
CA ASP A 323 -36.24 -3.91 15.06
C ASP A 323 -35.96 -4.13 13.56
N LEU A 324 -34.69 -4.32 13.17
CA LEU A 324 -34.27 -4.60 11.79
C LEU A 324 -34.19 -6.09 11.49
N LEU A 325 -34.29 -6.97 12.49
CA LEU A 325 -34.31 -8.42 12.32
C LEU A 325 -35.75 -8.87 12.03
N ASP A 326 -36.04 -9.16 10.77
CA ASP A 326 -37.33 -9.72 10.34
C ASP A 326 -37.22 -11.23 10.02
N GLU A 327 -38.35 -11.84 9.63
CA GLU A 327 -38.41 -13.27 9.28
C GLU A 327 -37.47 -13.63 8.12
N THR A 328 -37.10 -12.69 7.26
CA THR A 328 -36.22 -12.96 6.11
C THR A 328 -34.80 -13.30 6.55
N CYS A 329 -34.35 -12.75 7.68
CA CYS A 329 -33.06 -13.08 8.30
C CYS A 329 -32.98 -14.55 8.72
N PHE A 330 -34.11 -15.20 9.03
CA PHE A 330 -34.13 -16.59 9.50
C PHE A 330 -34.36 -17.62 8.38
N SER A 331 -34.68 -17.17 7.16
CA SER A 331 -34.91 -18.03 5.99
C SER A 331 -33.65 -18.44 5.21
N GLN A 332 -32.46 -18.04 5.67
CA GLN A 332 -31.21 -18.25 4.96
C GLN A 332 -30.69 -19.69 5.05
N SER A 333 -29.65 -19.97 4.25
CA SER A 333 -28.96 -21.26 4.25
C SER A 333 -28.51 -21.68 5.65
N SER A 334 -28.83 -22.92 6.01
CA SER A 334 -28.32 -23.60 7.20
C SER A 334 -26.99 -24.31 6.96
N GLU A 335 -26.41 -24.22 5.75
CA GLU A 335 -25.13 -24.86 5.45
C GLU A 335 -23.98 -24.11 6.13
N PRO A 336 -22.96 -24.82 6.64
CA PRO A 336 -21.77 -24.17 7.19
C PRO A 336 -20.97 -23.48 6.09
N ARG A 337 -20.34 -22.34 6.41
CA ARG A 337 -19.31 -21.74 5.56
C ARG A 337 -18.14 -22.71 5.42
N ARG A 338 -17.57 -22.80 4.22
CA ARG A 338 -16.49 -23.72 3.90
C ARG A 338 -15.17 -23.09 4.33
N LYS A 339 -14.45 -23.75 5.25
CA LYS A 339 -13.07 -23.34 5.53
C LYS A 339 -12.29 -23.37 4.23
N TYR A 340 -11.64 -22.26 3.90
CA TYR A 340 -10.76 -22.22 2.76
C TYR A 340 -9.57 -23.14 3.03
N GLN A 341 -9.59 -24.32 2.41
CA GLN A 341 -8.46 -25.22 2.35
C GLN A 341 -7.81 -24.99 0.99
N ALA A 342 -6.64 -24.35 0.99
CA ALA A 342 -5.81 -24.34 -0.20
C ALA A 342 -5.60 -25.80 -0.64
N GLN A 343 -5.85 -26.10 -1.91
CA GLN A 343 -5.56 -27.43 -2.44
C GLN A 343 -4.10 -27.75 -2.11
N SER A 344 -3.91 -28.91 -1.48
CA SER A 344 -2.65 -29.39 -0.94
C SER A 344 -1.50 -29.33 -1.95
N SER A 345 -0.50 -28.49 -1.69
CA SER A 345 0.89 -28.91 -1.80
C SER A 345 1.44 -29.08 -0.39
N GLU A 346 1.43 -30.34 0.04
CA GLU A 346 2.16 -30.95 1.17
C GLU A 346 2.07 -30.29 2.55
N ALA A 347 1.32 -30.97 3.40
CA ALA A 347 1.39 -30.82 4.84
C ALA A 347 2.81 -31.11 5.37
N THR A 348 3.37 -30.16 6.12
CA THR A 348 4.17 -30.49 7.30
C THR A 348 3.78 -29.56 8.44
N SER A 349 3.45 -30.17 9.58
CA SER A 349 3.21 -29.56 10.87
C SER A 349 4.50 -28.99 11.49
N ALA A 350 5.09 -28.01 10.80
CA ALA A 350 5.97 -27.02 11.39
C ALA A 350 5.24 -25.68 11.28
N GLN A 351 5.40 -24.79 12.25
CA GLN A 351 4.97 -23.40 12.12
C GLN A 351 5.73 -22.76 10.94
N HIS A 352 5.22 -22.93 9.73
CA HIS A 352 5.64 -22.22 8.54
C HIS A 352 5.28 -20.74 8.75
N ARG A 353 6.20 -19.97 9.31
CA ARG A 353 6.15 -18.52 9.21
C ARG A 353 6.78 -18.15 7.87
N MET A 354 5.99 -18.18 6.79
CA MET A 354 6.48 -17.78 5.48
C MET A 354 6.91 -16.31 5.51
N ILE A 355 8.18 -16.05 5.79
CA ILE A 355 8.83 -14.80 5.46
C ILE A 355 9.07 -14.83 3.97
N ASN A 356 8.67 -13.77 3.34
CA ASN A 356 8.15 -13.87 2.01
C ASN A 356 8.99 -12.82 1.24
N ASN A 357 9.80 -13.26 0.25
CA ASN A 357 10.84 -12.51 -0.51
C ASN A 357 11.28 -11.18 0.13
N VAL A 358 11.91 -11.25 1.31
CA VAL A 358 12.50 -10.08 1.94
C VAL A 358 13.87 -9.85 1.32
N THR A 359 14.09 -8.72 0.65
CA THR A 359 15.40 -8.33 0.14
C THR A 359 16.08 -7.39 1.13
N LYS A 360 17.31 -7.70 1.54
CA LYS A 360 18.14 -6.84 2.38
C LYS A 360 19.49 -6.57 1.72
N THR A 361 19.91 -5.32 1.78
CA THR A 361 21.16 -4.86 1.17
C THR A 361 22.25 -4.78 2.22
N PHE A 362 23.37 -5.46 2.00
CA PHE A 362 24.50 -5.52 2.91
C PHE A 362 25.76 -4.92 2.28
N GLN A 363 26.58 -4.30 3.12
CA GLN A 363 27.90 -3.78 2.76
C GLN A 363 28.98 -4.48 3.59
N ILE A 364 30.01 -4.97 2.91
CA ILE A 364 31.18 -5.59 3.56
C ILE A 364 32.32 -4.58 3.58
N LYS A 365 32.89 -4.33 4.77
CA LYS A 365 34.03 -3.41 4.95
C LYS A 365 35.32 -3.95 4.32
N LYS A 366 36.19 -3.02 3.92
CA LYS A 366 37.49 -3.23 3.23
C LYS A 366 38.31 -4.43 3.76
N PHE A 367 38.87 -5.19 2.83
CA PHE A 367 39.80 -6.29 3.08
C PHE A 367 41.18 -5.75 3.44
N HIS A 368 41.69 -6.17 4.60
CA HIS A 368 43.06 -5.85 5.04
C HIS A 368 43.87 -7.09 5.44
N SER A 369 43.29 -8.30 5.42
CA SER A 369 43.95 -9.57 5.80
C SER A 369 43.06 -10.79 5.47
N ASP A 370 43.63 -12.02 5.49
CA ASP A 370 42.99 -13.36 5.35
C ASP A 370 41.91 -13.71 6.40
N ARG A 371 41.30 -12.72 7.05
CA ARG A 371 40.30 -12.91 8.10
C ARG A 371 38.90 -12.84 7.52
N LYS A 372 38.01 -13.68 8.04
CA LYS A 372 36.56 -13.61 7.82
C LYS A 372 36.06 -12.19 8.10
N LYS A 373 35.29 -11.63 7.17
CA LYS A 373 34.66 -10.31 7.28
C LYS A 373 33.16 -10.48 7.41
N GLU A 374 32.53 -9.59 8.15
CA GLU A 374 31.07 -9.57 8.36
C GLU A 374 30.51 -8.24 7.83
N SER A 375 29.24 -8.24 7.45
CA SER A 375 28.52 -7.02 7.10
C SER A 375 28.47 -6.03 8.26
N VAL A 376 28.38 -4.74 7.93
CA VAL A 376 28.14 -3.70 8.94
C VAL A 376 26.72 -3.81 9.47
N GLU A 377 25.80 -4.09 8.55
CA GLU A 377 24.38 -4.19 8.80
C GLU A 377 24.04 -5.54 9.46
N GLU A 378 23.06 -5.47 10.35
CA GLU A 378 22.39 -6.60 10.97
C GLU A 378 20.90 -6.38 10.78
N TYR A 379 20.23 -7.29 10.06
CA TYR A 379 18.80 -7.14 9.78
C TYR A 379 18.00 -8.16 10.56
N LEU A 380 16.93 -7.69 11.20
CA LEU A 380 15.89 -8.55 11.74
C LEU A 380 15.00 -9.00 10.57
N VAL A 381 14.93 -10.32 10.35
CA VAL A 381 14.06 -10.95 9.35
C VAL A 381 13.34 -12.09 10.05
N GLY A 382 12.04 -11.89 10.29
CA GLY A 382 11.26 -12.70 11.23
C GLY A 382 11.74 -12.41 12.65
N ASP A 383 11.99 -13.46 13.43
CA ASP A 383 12.51 -13.34 14.80
C ASP A 383 14.05 -13.44 14.85
N PHE A 384 14.70 -13.55 13.69
CA PHE A 384 16.13 -13.81 13.60
C PHE A 384 16.91 -12.60 13.07
N LYS A 385 18.06 -12.32 13.69
CA LYS A 385 19.01 -11.31 13.25
C LYS A 385 20.03 -11.95 12.30
N TRP A 386 20.24 -11.32 11.16
CA TRP A 386 21.07 -11.87 10.08
C TRP A 386 22.20 -10.95 9.69
N LYS A 387 23.36 -11.55 9.43
CA LYS A 387 24.55 -10.94 8.82
C LYS A 387 25.08 -11.79 7.69
N ILE A 388 25.65 -11.15 6.67
CA ILE A 388 26.47 -11.87 5.69
C ILE A 388 27.93 -11.82 6.10
N CYS A 389 28.64 -12.92 5.90
CA CYS A 389 30.07 -12.99 6.10
C CYS A 389 30.74 -13.49 4.83
N CYS A 390 31.99 -13.10 4.61
CA CYS A 390 32.80 -13.65 3.53
C CYS A 390 34.18 -14.04 4.03
N LYS A 391 34.76 -15.08 3.42
CA LYS A 391 36.14 -15.50 3.63
C LYS A 391 36.84 -15.59 2.28
N TRP A 392 37.98 -14.93 2.18
CA TRP A 392 38.87 -15.09 1.05
C TRP A 392 39.85 -16.22 1.34
N THR A 393 39.97 -17.16 0.39
CA THR A 393 41.01 -18.18 0.42
C THR A 393 41.93 -17.95 -0.78
N ARG A 394 43.19 -17.59 -0.50
CA ARG A 394 44.25 -17.53 -1.51
C ARG A 394 44.76 -18.94 -1.77
N GLY A 395 44.54 -19.44 -2.98
CA GLY A 395 44.94 -20.78 -3.41
C GLY A 395 45.89 -20.72 -4.60
N TRP A 396 46.49 -21.87 -4.94
CA TRP A 396 47.21 -22.07 -6.19
C TRP A 396 46.20 -22.20 -7.35
N THR A 397 45.52 -21.10 -7.67
CA THR A 397 44.48 -20.95 -8.73
C THR A 397 43.17 -21.75 -8.56
N PRO A 398 41.98 -21.15 -8.76
CA PRO A 398 41.66 -19.72 -8.67
C PRO A 398 41.45 -19.24 -7.21
N ASP A 399 41.63 -17.94 -6.96
CA ASP A 399 41.21 -17.33 -5.68
C ASP A 399 39.70 -17.48 -5.52
N VAL A 400 39.26 -17.84 -4.30
CA VAL A 400 37.84 -18.09 -4.02
C VAL A 400 37.36 -17.20 -2.88
N ILE A 401 36.21 -16.56 -3.10
CA ILE A 401 35.44 -15.91 -2.04
C ILE A 401 34.31 -16.84 -1.64
N THR A 402 34.34 -17.29 -0.39
CA THR A 402 33.26 -18.08 0.20
C THR A 402 32.33 -17.17 0.98
N MET A 403 31.04 -17.22 0.65
CA MET A 403 29.98 -16.45 1.30
C MET A 403 29.29 -17.31 2.35
N TYR A 404 28.98 -16.69 3.49
CA TYR A 404 28.28 -17.32 4.59
C TYR A 404 27.12 -16.41 5.03
N LEU A 405 26.02 -17.03 5.44
CA LEU A 405 24.95 -16.37 6.17
C LEU A 405 25.14 -16.71 7.65
N LYS A 406 24.96 -15.71 8.53
CA LYS A 406 25.15 -15.83 9.97
C LYS A 406 23.89 -15.35 10.69
N CYS A 407 23.32 -16.21 11.52
CA CYS A 407 22.30 -15.86 12.49
C CYS A 407 22.97 -15.36 13.78
N THR A 408 22.57 -14.19 14.28
CA THR A 408 23.12 -13.55 15.50
C THR A 408 22.07 -13.39 16.61
N SER A 409 20.90 -14.02 16.48
CA SER A 409 19.90 -13.97 17.54
C SER A 409 20.31 -14.80 18.75
N ASP A 410 20.18 -14.20 19.93
CA ASP A 410 20.34 -14.85 21.23
C ASP A 410 18.99 -15.47 21.64
N TYR A 411 18.70 -16.69 21.16
CA TYR A 411 17.48 -17.41 21.55
C TYR A 411 17.78 -18.34 22.74
N ASN A 412 17.13 -18.07 23.88
CA ASN A 412 17.35 -18.77 25.16
C ASN A 412 16.53 -20.06 25.33
N GLN A 413 15.83 -20.54 24.28
CA GLN A 413 15.16 -21.84 24.33
C GLN A 413 16.11 -22.95 23.86
N ASP A 414 16.09 -24.08 24.56
CA ASP A 414 16.89 -25.25 24.22
C ASP A 414 16.41 -25.84 22.88
N ASP A 415 17.37 -26.12 22.00
CA ASP A 415 17.23 -26.75 20.67
C ASP A 415 16.27 -26.08 19.67
N TRP A 416 16.70 -24.93 19.13
CA TRP A 416 16.08 -24.34 17.93
C TRP A 416 16.78 -24.78 16.63
N GLU A 417 15.97 -25.04 15.60
CA GLU A 417 16.40 -25.26 14.22
C GLU A 417 15.62 -24.32 13.30
N CYS A 418 16.34 -23.57 12.45
CA CYS A 418 15.75 -22.65 11.48
C CYS A 418 16.29 -22.95 10.08
N THR A 419 15.43 -23.31 9.13
CA THR A 419 15.78 -23.46 7.72
C THR A 419 15.36 -22.22 6.93
N VAL A 420 16.29 -21.61 6.22
CA VAL A 420 16.06 -20.42 5.40
C VAL A 420 16.28 -20.75 3.93
N GLU A 421 15.31 -20.48 3.07
CA GLU A 421 15.53 -20.43 1.63
C GLU A 421 15.94 -19.01 1.24
N CYS A 422 17.14 -18.83 0.70
CA CYS A 422 17.63 -17.51 0.32
C CYS A 422 18.52 -17.53 -0.94
N GLN A 423 18.68 -16.36 -1.55
CA GLN A 423 19.51 -16.13 -2.72
C GLN A 423 20.34 -14.87 -2.50
N LEU A 424 21.65 -14.96 -2.70
CA LEU A 424 22.56 -13.82 -2.55
C LEU A 424 22.96 -13.29 -3.92
N LYS A 425 22.70 -12.00 -4.15
CA LYS A 425 23.05 -11.26 -5.36
C LYS A 425 24.17 -10.29 -5.06
N TRP A 426 25.13 -10.19 -5.96
CA TRP A 426 26.15 -9.14 -5.94
C TRP A 426 25.91 -8.19 -7.10
N ILE A 427 25.71 -6.91 -6.76
CA ILE A 427 25.37 -5.86 -7.71
C ILE A 427 26.56 -4.92 -7.89
N SER A 428 27.00 -4.79 -9.15
CA SER A 428 27.97 -3.80 -9.58
C SER A 428 27.27 -2.54 -10.07
N HIS A 429 27.64 -1.38 -9.52
CA HIS A 429 27.05 -0.08 -9.87
C HIS A 429 27.89 0.70 -10.92
N ASN A 430 28.69 0.01 -11.75
CA ASN A 430 29.51 0.67 -12.78
C ASN A 430 28.74 0.82 -14.12
N THR A 431 28.80 2.02 -14.70
CA THR A 431 27.77 2.65 -15.55
C THR A 431 27.80 2.31 -17.04
N SER A 432 27.81 1.04 -17.41
CA SER A 432 27.51 0.69 -18.82
C SER A 432 26.87 -0.68 -19.05
N GLN A 433 26.93 -1.59 -18.08
CA GLN A 433 26.15 -2.82 -18.06
C GLN A 433 25.88 -3.20 -16.60
N PHE A 434 24.62 -3.15 -16.14
CA PHE A 434 24.24 -3.76 -14.86
C PHE A 434 24.42 -5.26 -14.99
N LYS A 435 25.48 -5.78 -14.39
CA LYS A 435 25.68 -7.22 -14.30
C LYS A 435 25.47 -7.61 -12.83
N THR A 436 24.66 -8.64 -12.58
CA THR A 436 24.35 -9.20 -11.25
C THR A 436 24.85 -10.64 -11.13
N LEU A 437 25.78 -10.92 -10.21
CA LEU A 437 26.19 -12.29 -9.90
C LEU A 437 25.24 -12.85 -8.84
N VAL A 438 24.81 -14.10 -9.00
CA VAL A 438 23.84 -14.73 -8.10
C VAL A 438 24.45 -16.00 -7.50
N LEU A 439 24.17 -16.24 -6.21
CA LEU A 439 24.39 -17.48 -5.51
C LEU A 439 23.04 -17.99 -4.99
N PRO A 440 22.62 -19.21 -5.36
CA PRO A 440 23.28 -20.14 -6.29
C PRO A 440 23.23 -19.64 -7.75
N HIS A 441 24.12 -20.17 -8.59
CA HIS A 441 24.37 -19.68 -9.96
C HIS A 441 23.24 -19.91 -10.98
N ASP A 442 22.31 -20.79 -10.65
CA ASP A 442 21.16 -21.19 -11.46
C ASP A 442 19.93 -20.29 -11.24
N ASN A 443 20.09 -19.15 -10.55
CA ASN A 443 18.99 -18.30 -10.10
C ASN A 443 17.95 -19.01 -9.19
N SER A 444 18.28 -20.18 -8.64
CA SER A 444 17.45 -20.83 -7.62
C SER A 444 17.68 -20.24 -6.23
N TYR A 445 17.02 -20.79 -5.21
CA TYR A 445 17.23 -20.43 -3.81
C TYR A 445 17.97 -21.56 -3.11
N SER A 446 18.93 -21.22 -2.25
CA SER A 446 19.61 -22.17 -1.37
C SER A 446 18.85 -22.31 -0.06
N ALA A 447 18.53 -23.55 0.32
CA ALA A 447 18.02 -23.88 1.65
C ALA A 447 19.18 -24.07 2.62
N LEU A 448 19.24 -23.24 3.66
CA LEU A 448 20.30 -23.21 4.67
C LEU A 448 19.71 -23.46 6.05
N THR A 449 20.20 -24.47 6.77
CA THR A 449 19.71 -24.82 8.11
C THR A 449 20.66 -24.35 9.20
N PHE A 450 20.13 -23.57 10.13
CA PHE A 450 20.81 -22.97 11.27
C PHE A 450 20.36 -23.66 12.56
N THR A 451 21.31 -23.89 13.45
CA THR A 451 21.07 -24.40 14.81
C THR A 451 21.89 -23.59 15.79
N ARG A 452 21.68 -23.80 17.10
CA ARG A 452 22.48 -23.19 18.17
C ARG A 452 23.99 -23.37 17.96
N ASP A 453 24.42 -24.57 17.58
CA ASP A 453 25.84 -24.90 17.37
C ASP A 453 26.34 -24.55 15.96
N ASN A 454 25.43 -24.22 15.04
CA ASN A 454 25.73 -23.92 13.65
C ASN A 454 25.05 -22.62 13.19
N SER A 455 25.34 -21.53 13.87
CA SER A 455 24.77 -20.21 13.57
C SER A 455 25.37 -19.53 12.34
N CYS A 456 26.37 -20.12 11.68
CA CYS A 456 26.99 -19.57 10.48
C CYS A 456 27.18 -20.63 9.40
N VAL A 457 26.40 -20.54 8.33
CA VAL A 457 26.30 -21.56 7.27
C VAL A 457 26.82 -21.01 5.96
N GLU A 458 27.54 -21.84 5.20
CA GLU A 458 28.05 -21.49 3.87
C GLU A 458 26.91 -21.39 2.85
N MET A 459 26.85 -20.29 2.11
CA MET A 459 25.87 -20.08 1.04
C MET A 459 26.39 -20.54 -0.33
N GLY A 460 27.69 -20.41 -0.55
CA GLY A 460 28.31 -20.68 -1.84
C GLY A 460 29.62 -19.94 -2.04
N LYS A 461 30.20 -20.10 -3.23
CA LYS A 461 31.54 -19.60 -3.57
C LYS A 461 31.52 -18.89 -4.91
N TRP A 462 32.28 -17.81 -5.00
CA TRP A 462 32.63 -17.18 -6.27
C TRP A 462 34.10 -17.36 -6.57
N GLU A 463 34.39 -17.89 -7.77
CA GLU A 463 35.74 -17.97 -8.29
C GLU A 463 36.15 -16.64 -8.93
N ARG A 464 37.41 -16.23 -8.72
CA ARG A 464 37.95 -14.98 -9.24
C ARG A 464 37.80 -14.81 -10.75
N ILE A 465 37.89 -15.89 -11.52
CA ILE A 465 37.74 -15.86 -12.98
C ILE A 465 36.37 -15.31 -13.40
N TRP A 466 35.32 -15.58 -12.61
CA TRP A 466 33.97 -15.10 -12.91
C TRP A 466 33.80 -13.64 -12.53
N MET A 467 34.61 -13.18 -11.58
CA MET A 467 34.64 -11.80 -11.14
C MET A 467 35.47 -10.94 -12.12
N ASP A 468 36.62 -11.42 -12.59
CA ASP A 468 37.54 -10.68 -13.49
C ASP A 468 36.89 -10.27 -14.84
N ASN A 469 35.93 -11.05 -15.35
CA ASN A 469 35.17 -10.74 -16.58
C ASN A 469 34.15 -9.58 -16.43
N TRP A 470 34.04 -8.98 -15.25
CA TRP A 470 32.99 -8.01 -14.88
C TRP A 470 33.50 -6.58 -14.68
N GLY A 471 34.69 -6.29 -15.20
CA GLY A 471 35.36 -4.98 -15.18
C GLY A 471 36.73 -5.12 -14.52
N SER A 472 37.77 -4.50 -15.09
CA SER A 472 39.17 -4.64 -14.69
C SER A 472 39.33 -4.73 -13.16
N PHE A 473 39.70 -5.92 -12.71
CA PHE A 473 40.14 -6.20 -11.36
C PHE A 473 41.58 -5.69 -11.23
N ASP A 474 41.75 -4.36 -11.06
CA ASP A 474 43.05 -3.78 -10.80
C ASP A 474 43.68 -4.46 -9.57
N GLU A 475 45.00 -4.68 -9.64
CA GLU A 475 45.84 -5.52 -8.77
C GLU A 475 45.82 -5.16 -7.27
N ASP A 476 45.00 -4.20 -6.85
CA ASP A 476 44.87 -3.73 -5.50
C ASP A 476 43.38 -3.65 -5.07
N TRP A 477 42.87 -4.77 -4.54
CA TRP A 477 41.58 -4.84 -3.82
C TRP A 477 41.49 -3.81 -2.67
N SER A 478 42.62 -3.22 -2.26
CA SER A 478 42.69 -2.13 -1.31
C SER A 478 42.00 -0.84 -1.84
N ASN A 479 41.89 -0.66 -3.16
CA ASN A 479 41.25 0.49 -3.80
C ASN A 479 39.83 0.19 -4.35
N ALA A 480 39.38 -1.07 -4.34
CA ALA A 480 38.00 -1.44 -4.73
C ALA A 480 36.92 -1.03 -3.70
N PHE A 481 37.35 -0.45 -2.57
CA PHE A 481 36.52 0.05 -1.48
C PHE A 481 36.90 1.50 -1.15
N ILE A 482 37.12 2.32 -2.18
CA ILE A 482 37.21 3.78 -2.04
C ILE A 482 35.81 4.27 -1.61
N PRO A 483 35.70 5.21 -0.65
CA PRO A 483 34.45 5.90 -0.35
C PRO A 483 33.87 6.49 -1.65
N GLY A 484 32.83 5.86 -2.20
CA GLY A 484 32.21 6.25 -3.48
C GLY A 484 31.90 5.08 -4.42
N SER A 485 32.65 3.97 -4.39
CA SER A 485 32.32 2.78 -5.15
C SER A 485 31.28 1.94 -4.39
N LYS A 486 29.99 2.23 -4.59
CA LYS A 486 28.90 1.44 -4.00
C LYS A 486 28.88 0.06 -4.66
N ARG A 487 29.49 -0.96 -4.06
CA ARG A 487 29.22 -2.36 -4.39
C ARG A 487 28.37 -2.92 -3.26
N THR A 488 27.21 -3.49 -3.60
CA THR A 488 26.22 -3.95 -2.62
C THR A 488 25.89 -5.41 -2.83
N PHE A 489 25.69 -6.13 -1.73
CA PHE A 489 25.13 -7.48 -1.76
C PHE A 489 23.65 -7.39 -1.42
N GLU A 490 22.79 -7.97 -2.24
CA GLU A 490 21.37 -8.11 -1.96
C GLU A 490 21.09 -9.57 -1.59
N LEU A 491 20.62 -9.79 -0.37
CA LEU A 491 20.17 -11.11 0.08
C LEU A 491 18.65 -11.15 0.02
N VAL A 492 18.10 -12.08 -0.75
CA VAL A 492 16.68 -12.31 -0.92
C VAL A 492 16.28 -13.55 -0.11
N PHE A 493 15.43 -13.37 0.90
CA PHE A 493 14.89 -14.44 1.74
C PHE A 493 13.53 -14.89 1.19
N LYS A 494 13.44 -16.10 0.63
CA LYS A 494 12.20 -16.66 0.08
C LYS A 494 11.30 -17.29 1.12
N SER A 495 11.87 -17.99 2.09
CA SER A 495 11.14 -18.61 3.19
C SER A 495 12.03 -18.77 4.41
N LEU A 496 11.41 -18.81 5.60
CA LEU A 496 12.08 -19.08 6.86
C LEU A 496 11.20 -20.02 7.69
N ASN A 497 11.72 -21.19 8.04
CA ASN A 497 10.98 -22.25 8.71
C ASN A 497 11.65 -22.58 10.04
N MET A 498 10.93 -22.38 11.13
CA MET A 498 11.40 -22.73 12.47
C MET A 498 10.78 -24.05 12.90
N LYS A 499 11.62 -25.00 13.32
CA LYS A 499 11.17 -26.18 14.04
C LYS A 499 11.44 -25.94 15.53
N ASN A 500 10.37 -25.84 16.30
CA ASN A 500 10.48 -25.93 17.75
C ASN A 500 10.45 -27.41 18.13
N SER A 501 11.53 -27.91 18.72
CA SER A 501 11.52 -29.23 19.38
C SER A 501 10.63 -29.17 20.62
N THR A 502 9.33 -29.25 20.42
CA THR A 502 8.39 -29.63 21.49
C THR A 502 7.87 -31.03 21.17
N THR A 503 8.81 -31.98 21.09
CA THR A 503 8.48 -33.40 21.26
C THR A 503 8.62 -33.69 22.75
N LEU A 504 7.64 -33.26 23.53
CA LEU A 504 7.41 -33.83 24.85
C LEU A 504 6.40 -34.98 24.67
N ILE A 505 6.87 -36.16 25.06
CA ILE A 505 6.17 -37.45 25.14
C ILE A 505 4.84 -37.34 25.88
#